data_AF-A0A3D4R8R8-F1
#
_entry.id   AF-A0A3D4R8R8-F1
#
_cell.length_a   1.000
_cell.length_b   1.000
_cell.length_c   1.000
_cell.angle_alpha   90.00
_cell.angle_beta   90.00
_cell.angle_gamma   90.00
#
_symmetry.space_group_name_H-M   'P 1'
#
loop_
_entity.id
_entity.type
_entity.pdbx_description
1 polymer ?
#
loop_
_entity_poly.entity_id
_entity_poly.type
_entity_poly.pdbx_seq_one_letter_code
_entity_poly.pdbx_strand_id
1 'polypeptide(L)'
;MKKRMPHRRSAYLSLIATLLLLVALPFLYIGIQTTHEFLTRATGTKAAIIVDTTNLLEPIQPSWNSFAQGGEEQKNMLKPVSSKIAELSPRYIRIDHIYDHHRVVRRTASGTLEFDFKAVDDIVASILNTGAKPFFALSYMPQAIAQSDILSVPRDWNEWALVVQRTIERYSGKDGINLSDVQYEVWNEPDLFGNWKYAGNKNYLTLYEFAVKGAQNAQNVNEFKIGGPATTQLYKNWIVAFADYVTQNKLRLDFISWHRYTTDPTQFAKDASEVTGWLFSYPELVALPRIISEWGFDSDVHPGYDTNLAAAHSVAVIRQAINGYAALFAFEVVDGPDPANRKFWGRWGLLTHPSSGITPKPRFQAFKLLQALTGQRLHLEGEGTWVTGLAAKDGQIIRVLLSNYDYAGRNTEMVPVTFTHLQPGNYELKRTFLGKDTTSETIALSGDTLPVSVIMSANNVALLELLVPETVNPFLGN
;
A
#
# COMPACT_ATOMS: atom_id res chain seq x y z
N MET A 1 -60.58 31.75 -56.86
CA MET A 1 -59.87 30.57 -56.31
C MET A 1 -58.41 30.94 -55.99
N LYS A 2 -58.06 31.18 -54.73
CA LYS A 2 -56.65 31.29 -54.28
C LYS A 2 -56.34 30.10 -53.37
N LYS A 3 -55.47 29.19 -53.82
CA LYS A 3 -55.04 27.98 -53.10
C LYS A 3 -54.20 28.36 -51.88
N ARG A 4 -54.64 27.89 -50.71
CA ARG A 4 -53.87 27.87 -49.45
C ARG A 4 -52.80 26.79 -49.50
N MET A 5 -51.69 27.10 -48.80
CA MET A 5 -50.69 26.26 -48.08
C MET A 5 -49.23 26.38 -48.57
N PRO A 6 -48.22 26.27 -47.67
CA PRO A 6 -48.29 25.42 -46.48
C PRO A 6 -47.73 25.93 -45.15
N HIS A 7 -48.50 25.67 -44.09
CA HIS A 7 -48.12 25.61 -42.67
C HIS A 7 -47.03 24.56 -42.36
N ARG A 8 -46.68 23.66 -43.29
CA ARG A 8 -45.74 22.55 -43.05
C ARG A 8 -44.30 23.00 -42.79
N ARG A 9 -43.78 24.04 -43.45
CA ARG A 9 -42.37 24.47 -43.29
C ARG A 9 -42.04 24.91 -41.86
N SER A 10 -42.98 25.57 -41.18
CA SER A 10 -42.81 25.99 -39.79
C SER A 10 -42.76 24.82 -38.82
N ALA A 11 -43.61 23.79 -39.02
CA ALA A 11 -43.60 22.59 -38.18
C ALA A 11 -42.30 21.78 -38.31
N TYR A 12 -41.74 21.69 -39.52
CA TYR A 12 -40.45 21.01 -39.74
C TYR A 12 -39.27 21.75 -39.10
N LEU A 13 -39.24 23.09 -39.17
CA LEU A 13 -38.22 23.89 -38.50
C LEU A 13 -38.30 23.78 -36.98
N SER A 14 -39.51 23.78 -36.41
CA SER A 14 -39.70 23.56 -34.97
C SER A 14 -39.27 22.16 -34.54
N LEU A 15 -39.60 21.12 -35.31
CA LEU A 15 -39.20 19.74 -35.00
C LEU A 15 -37.66 19.57 -35.03
N ILE A 16 -36.98 20.15 -36.02
CA ILE A 16 -35.51 20.13 -36.13
C ILE A 16 -34.88 20.88 -34.94
N ALA A 17 -35.41 22.05 -34.57
CA ALA A 17 -34.92 22.80 -33.43
C ALA A 17 -35.09 22.03 -32.11
N THR A 18 -36.23 21.35 -31.91
CA THR A 18 -36.47 20.51 -30.73
C THR A 18 -35.52 19.32 -30.69
N LEU A 19 -35.27 18.65 -31.82
CA LEU A 19 -34.30 17.55 -31.89
C LEU A 19 -32.88 18.01 -31.59
N LEU A 20 -32.46 19.16 -32.14
CA LEU A 20 -31.14 19.74 -31.86
C LEU A 20 -30.99 20.10 -30.37
N LEU A 21 -32.04 20.61 -29.73
CA LEU A 21 -32.03 20.90 -28.30
C LEU A 21 -31.95 19.63 -27.45
N LEU A 22 -32.69 18.58 -27.82
CA LEU A 22 -32.65 17.28 -27.14
C LEU A 22 -31.28 16.60 -27.26
N VAL A 23 -30.59 16.80 -28.39
CA VAL A 23 -29.22 16.31 -28.57
C VAL A 23 -28.22 17.19 -27.83
N ALA A 24 -28.38 18.51 -27.82
CA ALA A 24 -27.45 19.44 -27.17
C ALA A 24 -27.52 19.43 -25.63
N LEU A 25 -28.71 19.20 -25.05
CA LEU A 25 -28.94 19.20 -23.59
C LEU A 25 -28.03 18.22 -22.83
N PRO A 26 -27.86 16.95 -23.24
CA PRO A 26 -26.89 16.04 -22.64
C PRO A 26 -25.45 16.54 -22.70
N PHE A 27 -25.02 17.12 -23.83
CA PHE A 27 -23.65 17.65 -23.97
C PHE A 27 -23.44 18.92 -23.14
N LEU A 28 -24.46 19.77 -23.01
CA LEU A 28 -24.43 20.93 -22.12
C LEU A 28 -24.39 20.51 -20.66
N TYR A 29 -25.16 19.48 -20.28
CA TYR A 29 -25.14 18.91 -18.95
C TYR A 29 -23.78 18.29 -18.63
N ILE A 30 -23.21 17.49 -19.54
CA ILE A 30 -21.84 16.95 -19.41
C ILE A 30 -20.84 18.11 -19.33
N GLY A 31 -20.94 19.12 -20.19
CA GLY A 31 -20.05 20.28 -20.19
C GLY A 31 -20.12 21.11 -18.90
N ILE A 32 -21.30 21.22 -18.27
CA ILE A 32 -21.47 21.88 -16.96
C ILE A 32 -20.85 21.03 -15.85
N GLN A 33 -21.05 19.71 -15.86
CA GLN A 33 -20.42 18.81 -14.88
C GLN A 33 -18.90 18.84 -14.99
N THR A 34 -18.37 18.78 -16.22
CA THR A 34 -16.92 18.85 -16.48
C THR A 34 -16.35 20.21 -16.09
N THR A 35 -17.00 21.33 -16.43
CA THR A 35 -16.51 22.66 -16.03
C THR A 35 -16.60 22.89 -14.52
N HIS A 36 -17.63 22.39 -13.84
CA HIS A 36 -17.73 22.42 -12.39
C HIS A 36 -16.63 21.58 -11.73
N GLU A 37 -16.35 20.37 -12.23
CA GLU A 37 -15.19 19.56 -11.79
C GLU A 37 -13.84 20.25 -12.03
N PHE A 38 -13.66 20.94 -13.16
CA PHE A 38 -12.43 21.68 -13.45
C PHE A 38 -12.28 22.93 -12.56
N LEU A 39 -13.37 23.62 -12.24
CA LEU A 39 -13.38 24.80 -11.36
C LEU A 39 -13.18 24.41 -9.89
N THR A 40 -13.80 23.33 -9.40
CA THR A 40 -13.57 22.84 -8.03
C THR A 40 -12.18 22.25 -7.86
N ARG A 41 -11.60 21.63 -8.90
CA ARG A 41 -10.17 21.26 -8.93
C ARG A 41 -9.24 22.48 -8.90
N ALA A 42 -9.68 23.65 -9.36
CA ALA A 42 -8.90 24.88 -9.37
C ALA A 42 -8.96 25.66 -8.04
N THR A 43 -9.94 25.39 -7.16
CA THR A 43 -10.03 25.99 -5.81
C THR A 43 -10.24 24.90 -4.76
N GLY A 44 -9.15 24.28 -4.32
CA GLY A 44 -9.19 23.33 -3.20
C GLY A 44 -9.59 23.99 -1.88
N THR A 45 -10.10 23.19 -0.96
CA THR A 45 -10.42 23.59 0.42
C THR A 45 -9.15 23.59 1.26
N LYS A 46 -8.85 24.70 1.93
CA LYS A 46 -7.71 24.78 2.85
C LYS A 46 -8.00 23.96 4.11
N ALA A 47 -6.96 23.34 4.66
CA ALA A 47 -7.09 22.62 5.93
C ALA A 47 -7.15 23.58 7.12
N ALA A 48 -7.93 23.19 8.13
CA ALA A 48 -7.99 23.80 9.46
C ALA A 48 -8.15 22.66 10.47
N ILE A 49 -7.02 22.04 10.82
CA ILE A 49 -6.97 20.79 11.55
C ILE A 49 -7.43 21.00 12.99
N ILE A 50 -8.34 20.14 13.45
CA ILE A 50 -8.78 20.08 14.84
C ILE A 50 -8.48 18.69 15.38
N VAL A 51 -7.78 18.63 16.52
CA VAL A 51 -7.47 17.39 17.22
C VAL A 51 -8.18 17.42 18.58
N ASP A 52 -9.15 16.51 18.75
CA ASP A 52 -9.78 16.28 20.04
C ASP A 52 -8.87 15.36 20.86
N THR A 53 -8.26 15.90 21.91
CA THR A 53 -7.24 15.19 22.71
C THR A 53 -7.83 14.18 23.70
N THR A 54 -9.16 14.11 23.77
CA THR A 54 -9.92 13.21 24.65
C THR A 54 -10.75 12.16 23.88
N ASN A 55 -11.05 12.41 22.61
CA ASN A 55 -11.76 11.46 21.75
C ASN A 55 -10.79 10.39 21.20
N LEU A 56 -10.59 9.36 22.01
CA LEU A 56 -9.78 8.19 21.70
C LEU A 56 -10.54 7.24 20.78
N LEU A 57 -9.87 6.82 19.71
CA LEU A 57 -10.31 5.80 18.77
C LEU A 57 -9.52 4.50 19.02
N GLU A 58 -9.54 3.56 18.08
CA GLU A 58 -8.79 2.31 18.20
C GLU A 58 -7.26 2.53 18.34
N PRO A 59 -6.53 1.58 18.96
CA PRO A 59 -5.07 1.63 18.99
C PRO A 59 -4.48 1.69 17.58
N ILE A 60 -3.40 2.45 17.41
CA ILE A 60 -2.65 2.45 16.15
C ILE A 60 -2.11 1.04 15.90
N GLN A 61 -2.52 0.45 14.79
CA GLN A 61 -1.99 -0.80 14.24
C GLN A 61 -1.24 -0.45 12.93
N PRO A 62 0.10 -0.39 12.94
CA PRO A 62 0.86 0.04 11.77
C PRO A 62 0.69 -0.95 10.61
N SER A 63 -0.21 -0.65 9.67
CA SER A 63 -0.33 -1.41 8.42
C SER A 63 0.78 -1.04 7.42
N TRP A 64 1.49 0.05 7.64
CA TRP A 64 2.47 0.65 6.73
C TRP A 64 3.92 0.21 6.93
N ASN A 65 4.23 -0.53 8.00
CA ASN A 65 5.60 -0.97 8.29
C ASN A 65 5.95 -2.28 7.56
N SER A 66 5.43 -2.47 6.36
CA SER A 66 5.76 -3.60 5.47
C SER A 66 6.29 -3.07 4.14
N PHE A 67 7.26 -3.76 3.56
CA PHE A 67 7.96 -3.29 2.36
C PHE A 67 8.14 -4.42 1.36
N ALA A 68 8.20 -4.11 0.08
CA ALA A 68 8.43 -5.11 -0.97
C ALA A 68 9.72 -4.83 -1.72
N GLN A 69 10.37 -5.87 -2.23
CA GLN A 69 11.50 -5.80 -3.15
C GLN A 69 11.23 -6.73 -4.33
N GLY A 70 11.38 -6.20 -5.54
CA GLY A 70 11.27 -6.96 -6.78
C GLY A 70 12.55 -7.72 -7.12
N GLY A 71 12.54 -8.36 -8.30
CA GLY A 71 13.67 -9.07 -8.88
C GLY A 71 14.53 -8.23 -9.82
N GLU A 72 14.84 -6.98 -9.50
CA GLU A 72 15.63 -6.10 -10.38
C GLU A 72 17.03 -6.68 -10.67
N GLU A 73 17.55 -7.47 -9.73
CA GLU A 73 18.77 -8.23 -9.87
C GLU A 73 18.65 -9.61 -9.22
N GLN A 74 19.39 -10.60 -9.74
CA GLN A 74 19.43 -11.95 -9.17
C GLN A 74 20.22 -12.03 -7.86
N LYS A 75 21.01 -11.01 -7.54
CA LYS A 75 21.80 -10.95 -6.32
C LYS A 75 20.92 -10.55 -5.14
N ASN A 76 21.34 -10.87 -3.93
CA ASN A 76 20.65 -10.40 -2.72
C ASN A 76 20.78 -8.87 -2.57
N MET A 77 19.73 -8.15 -2.99
CA MET A 77 19.67 -6.68 -2.94
C MET A 77 19.47 -6.13 -1.52
N LEU A 78 18.91 -6.93 -0.61
CA LEU A 78 18.59 -6.50 0.76
C LEU A 78 19.81 -6.50 1.68
N LYS A 79 20.76 -7.42 1.47
CA LYS A 79 21.97 -7.57 2.28
C LYS A 79 22.70 -6.24 2.57
N PRO A 80 23.06 -5.42 1.56
CA PRO A 80 23.79 -4.17 1.79
C PRO A 80 22.99 -3.09 2.52
N VAL A 81 21.66 -3.18 2.55
CA VAL A 81 20.77 -2.15 3.10
C VAL A 81 20.02 -2.57 4.38
N SER A 82 20.15 -3.84 4.79
CA SER A 82 19.41 -4.43 5.91
C SER A 82 19.46 -3.60 7.20
N SER A 83 20.63 -3.12 7.61
CA SER A 83 20.78 -2.27 8.81
C SER A 83 20.04 -0.94 8.68
N LYS A 84 20.03 -0.34 7.48
CA LYS A 84 19.33 0.92 7.24
C LYS A 84 17.82 0.74 7.25
N ILE A 85 17.35 -0.37 6.71
CA ILE A 85 15.92 -0.72 6.70
C ILE A 85 15.43 -1.13 8.09
N ALA A 86 16.29 -1.67 8.96
CA ALA A 86 15.94 -1.93 10.35
C ALA A 86 15.52 -0.65 11.11
N GLU A 87 16.01 0.54 10.72
CA GLU A 87 15.54 1.82 11.27
C GLU A 87 14.05 2.08 11.00
N LEU A 88 13.42 1.33 10.09
CA LEU A 88 12.00 1.41 9.77
C LEU A 88 11.11 0.48 10.60
N SER A 89 11.70 -0.34 11.48
CA SER A 89 11.02 -1.37 12.26
C SER A 89 10.05 -2.23 11.42
N PRO A 90 10.54 -2.81 10.30
CA PRO A 90 9.69 -3.52 9.35
C PRO A 90 9.08 -4.78 9.99
N ARG A 91 7.79 -5.01 9.77
CA ARG A 91 7.07 -6.22 10.17
C ARG A 91 7.28 -7.33 9.15
N TYR A 92 7.14 -7.01 7.86
CA TYR A 92 7.36 -7.94 6.76
C TYR A 92 8.19 -7.29 5.65
N ILE A 93 9.00 -8.12 4.99
CA ILE A 93 9.56 -7.79 3.67
C ILE A 93 9.06 -8.83 2.66
N ARG A 94 8.35 -8.36 1.64
CA ARG A 94 7.91 -9.15 0.50
C ARG A 94 9.01 -9.26 -0.54
N ILE A 95 9.21 -10.47 -1.06
CA ILE A 95 10.07 -10.72 -2.22
C ILE A 95 9.36 -11.60 -3.25
N ASP A 96 9.57 -11.29 -4.53
CA ASP A 96 9.20 -12.13 -5.67
C ASP A 96 10.44 -12.85 -6.23
N HIS A 97 10.30 -13.50 -7.39
CA HIS A 97 11.39 -14.20 -8.09
C HIS A 97 12.16 -15.25 -7.25
N ILE A 98 11.54 -15.78 -6.19
CA ILE A 98 12.18 -16.71 -5.27
C ILE A 98 12.59 -18.04 -5.91
N TYR A 99 12.03 -18.39 -7.07
CA TYR A 99 12.30 -19.65 -7.76
C TYR A 99 13.20 -19.51 -8.99
N ASP A 100 12.86 -18.59 -9.90
CA ASP A 100 13.48 -18.49 -11.22
C ASP A 100 14.88 -17.85 -11.19
N HIS A 101 15.12 -16.90 -10.28
CA HIS A 101 16.46 -16.31 -10.10
C HIS A 101 17.44 -17.22 -9.37
N HIS A 102 16.94 -18.18 -8.61
CA HIS A 102 17.75 -18.92 -7.64
C HIS A 102 17.89 -20.41 -7.94
N ARG A 103 17.31 -20.89 -9.05
CA ARG A 103 17.37 -22.29 -9.49
C ARG A 103 16.97 -23.27 -8.39
N VAL A 104 15.96 -22.89 -7.59
CA VAL A 104 15.53 -23.64 -6.40
C VAL A 104 15.20 -25.08 -6.71
N VAL A 105 14.69 -25.34 -7.92
CA VAL A 105 14.28 -26.67 -8.35
C VAL A 105 15.17 -27.12 -9.50
N ARG A 106 15.73 -28.33 -9.37
CA ARG A 106 16.42 -29.03 -10.45
C ARG A 106 15.74 -30.36 -10.70
N ARG A 107 15.78 -30.83 -11.95
CA ARG A 107 15.38 -32.19 -12.32
C ARG A 107 16.63 -33.01 -12.60
N THR A 108 16.75 -34.16 -11.96
CA THR A 108 17.83 -35.12 -12.20
C THR A 108 17.62 -35.85 -13.52
N ALA A 109 18.64 -36.57 -13.99
CA ALA A 109 18.54 -37.43 -15.17
C ALA A 109 17.49 -38.54 -15.01
N SER A 110 17.20 -38.98 -13.77
CA SER A 110 16.17 -39.98 -13.48
C SER A 110 14.75 -39.40 -13.41
N GLY A 111 14.59 -38.07 -13.58
CA GLY A 111 13.31 -37.39 -13.55
C GLY A 111 12.87 -36.87 -12.17
N THR A 112 13.66 -37.13 -11.12
CA THR A 112 13.38 -36.69 -9.74
C THR A 112 13.63 -35.20 -9.57
N LEU A 113 12.81 -34.52 -8.76
CA LEU A 113 13.05 -33.12 -8.39
C LEU A 113 13.95 -33.03 -7.16
N GLU A 114 14.97 -32.17 -7.24
CA GLU A 114 15.89 -31.79 -6.17
C GLU A 114 15.71 -30.30 -5.84
N PHE A 115 15.91 -29.95 -4.58
CA PHE A 115 15.65 -28.62 -4.04
C PHE A 115 16.91 -28.00 -3.41
N ASP A 116 17.26 -26.78 -3.82
CA ASP A 116 18.36 -25.99 -3.25
C ASP A 116 17.87 -24.56 -2.94
N PHE A 117 17.64 -24.28 -1.65
CA PHE A 117 17.16 -22.98 -1.19
C PHE A 117 18.28 -22.02 -0.78
N LYS A 118 19.56 -22.38 -0.95
CA LYS A 118 20.68 -21.63 -0.34
C LYS A 118 20.71 -20.15 -0.69
N ALA A 119 20.39 -19.78 -1.93
CA ALA A 119 20.38 -18.38 -2.36
C ALA A 119 19.21 -17.61 -1.74
N VAL A 120 18.02 -18.22 -1.68
CA VAL A 120 16.84 -17.64 -1.04
C VAL A 120 17.05 -17.54 0.47
N ASP A 121 17.74 -18.51 1.10
CA ASP A 121 18.09 -18.47 2.51
C ASP A 121 19.00 -17.28 2.88
N ASP A 122 19.92 -16.86 2.01
CA ASP A 122 20.75 -15.66 2.21
C ASP A 122 19.90 -14.37 2.16
N ILE A 123 18.88 -14.33 1.29
CA ILE A 123 17.90 -13.23 1.23
C ILE A 123 17.05 -13.22 2.50
N VAL A 124 16.54 -14.38 2.93
CA VAL A 124 15.75 -14.52 4.17
C VAL A 124 16.57 -14.10 5.39
N ALA A 125 17.84 -14.49 5.48
CA ALA A 125 18.72 -14.03 6.55
C ALA A 125 18.85 -12.49 6.56
N SER A 126 18.89 -11.86 5.38
CA SER A 126 18.92 -10.40 5.25
C SER A 126 17.60 -9.74 5.69
N ILE A 127 16.45 -10.37 5.40
CA ILE A 127 15.13 -9.95 5.89
C ILE A 127 15.10 -10.02 7.42
N LEU A 128 15.50 -11.16 8.01
CA LEU A 128 15.50 -11.36 9.46
C LEU A 128 16.44 -10.37 10.17
N ASN A 129 17.57 -10.01 9.56
CA ASN A 129 18.48 -8.99 10.09
C ASN A 129 17.84 -7.59 10.18
N THR A 130 16.75 -7.33 9.46
CA THR A 130 15.98 -6.08 9.61
C THR A 130 14.99 -6.11 10.77
N GLY A 131 14.75 -7.29 11.36
CA GLY A 131 13.67 -7.54 12.32
C GLY A 131 12.35 -8.01 11.67
N ALA A 132 12.25 -7.96 10.34
CA ALA A 132 11.07 -8.41 9.61
C ALA A 132 10.99 -9.92 9.43
N LYS A 133 9.78 -10.39 9.12
CA LYS A 133 9.51 -11.75 8.63
C LYS A 133 9.40 -11.76 7.10
N PRO A 134 9.72 -12.89 6.44
CA PRO A 134 9.53 -12.99 5.00
C PRO A 134 8.03 -13.07 4.63
N PHE A 135 7.67 -12.35 3.58
CA PHE A 135 6.45 -12.53 2.81
C PHE A 135 6.89 -13.00 1.41
N PHE A 136 6.48 -14.18 0.99
CA PHE A 136 6.93 -14.76 -0.26
C PHE A 136 5.84 -14.63 -1.33
N ALA A 137 6.14 -13.98 -2.44
CA ALA A 137 5.42 -14.24 -3.67
C ALA A 137 5.98 -15.53 -4.29
N LEU A 138 5.17 -16.60 -4.31
CA LEU A 138 5.52 -17.92 -4.85
C LEU A 138 5.68 -17.81 -6.38
N SER A 139 6.83 -17.31 -6.82
CA SER A 139 7.06 -16.85 -8.18
C SER A 139 8.54 -16.89 -8.61
N TYR A 140 8.83 -16.82 -9.91
CA TYR A 140 7.94 -17.31 -10.97
C TYR A 140 8.10 -18.84 -11.10
N MET A 141 7.58 -19.48 -12.15
CA MET A 141 7.63 -20.94 -12.27
C MET A 141 9.10 -21.42 -12.36
N PRO A 142 9.54 -22.39 -11.54
CA PRO A 142 10.85 -22.98 -11.70
C PRO A 142 11.01 -23.62 -13.08
N GLN A 143 12.09 -23.30 -13.79
CA GLN A 143 12.33 -23.77 -15.16
C GLN A 143 12.30 -25.30 -15.30
N ALA A 144 12.67 -26.04 -14.25
CA ALA A 144 12.68 -27.51 -14.22
C ALA A 144 11.28 -28.15 -14.30
N ILE A 145 10.23 -27.39 -13.96
CA ILE A 145 8.83 -27.84 -13.99
C ILE A 145 7.96 -27.00 -14.94
N ALA A 146 8.44 -25.86 -15.44
CA ALA A 146 7.74 -25.03 -16.41
C ALA A 146 7.50 -25.74 -17.75
N GLN A 147 6.33 -25.57 -18.34
CA GLN A 147 6.01 -26.14 -19.66
C GLN A 147 6.81 -25.46 -20.79
N SER A 148 6.89 -24.13 -20.79
CA SER A 148 7.65 -23.35 -21.81
C SER A 148 8.68 -22.42 -21.18
N ASP A 149 8.23 -21.57 -20.26
CA ASP A 149 9.01 -20.49 -19.68
C ASP A 149 8.57 -20.24 -18.23
N ILE A 150 9.26 -19.32 -17.54
CA ILE A 150 9.00 -19.03 -16.13
C ILE A 150 7.59 -18.50 -15.86
N LEU A 151 6.87 -18.00 -16.86
CA LEU A 151 5.50 -17.50 -16.71
C LEU A 151 4.45 -18.55 -17.10
N SER A 152 4.86 -19.72 -17.57
CA SER A 152 3.96 -20.78 -18.07
C SER A 152 3.35 -21.63 -16.95
N VAL A 153 2.36 -22.46 -17.32
CA VAL A 153 1.84 -23.51 -16.43
C VAL A 153 2.94 -24.55 -16.16
N PRO A 154 2.86 -25.31 -15.05
CA PRO A 154 3.77 -26.43 -14.84
C PRO A 154 3.45 -27.58 -15.82
N ARG A 155 4.45 -28.43 -16.09
CA ARG A 155 4.31 -29.68 -16.86
C ARG A 155 3.43 -30.69 -16.12
N ASP A 156 3.49 -30.66 -14.80
CA ASP A 156 2.65 -31.43 -13.90
C ASP A 156 2.27 -30.55 -12.70
N TRP A 157 0.98 -30.41 -12.45
CA TRP A 157 0.46 -29.62 -11.34
C TRP A 157 0.85 -30.18 -9.96
N ASN A 158 1.09 -31.49 -9.84
CA ASN A 158 1.58 -32.08 -8.59
C ASN A 158 3.04 -31.69 -8.30
N GLU A 159 3.84 -31.43 -9.33
CA GLU A 159 5.18 -30.90 -9.14
C GLU A 159 5.14 -29.47 -8.60
N TRP A 160 4.21 -28.63 -9.09
CA TRP A 160 3.98 -27.32 -8.49
C TRP A 160 3.56 -27.41 -7.03
N ALA A 161 2.62 -28.31 -6.69
CA ALA A 161 2.25 -28.57 -5.30
C ALA A 161 3.45 -29.00 -4.45
N LEU A 162 4.32 -29.86 -4.99
CA LEU A 162 5.54 -30.29 -4.30
C LEU A 162 6.52 -29.12 -4.06
N VAL A 163 6.67 -28.19 -5.03
CA VAL A 163 7.51 -27.01 -4.84
C VAL A 163 7.00 -26.14 -3.70
N VAL A 164 5.68 -25.89 -3.66
CA VAL A 164 5.07 -25.11 -2.58
C VAL A 164 5.22 -25.82 -1.23
N GLN A 165 4.99 -27.13 -1.18
CA GLN A 165 5.21 -27.95 0.02
C GLN A 165 6.65 -27.78 0.54
N ARG A 166 7.66 -27.99 -0.31
CA ARG A 166 9.07 -27.91 0.09
C ARG A 166 9.48 -26.51 0.51
N THR A 167 8.89 -25.48 -0.10
CA THR A 167 9.12 -24.08 0.29
C THR A 167 8.57 -23.80 1.70
N ILE A 168 7.37 -24.31 2.00
CA ILE A 168 6.76 -24.16 3.32
C ILE A 168 7.52 -24.96 4.38
N GLU A 169 7.88 -26.22 4.10
CA GLU A 169 8.73 -27.02 4.97
C GLU A 169 10.11 -26.37 5.19
N ARG A 170 10.67 -25.68 4.18
CA ARG A 170 11.94 -24.98 4.34
C ARG A 170 11.84 -23.83 5.33
N TYR A 171 10.85 -22.94 5.18
CA TYR A 171 10.81 -21.69 5.95
C TYR A 171 9.97 -21.77 7.22
N SER A 172 8.82 -22.45 7.15
CA SER A 172 7.90 -22.63 8.28
C SER A 172 8.09 -23.98 8.98
N GLY A 173 8.83 -24.93 8.39
CA GLY A 173 9.11 -26.23 9.01
C GLY A 173 10.00 -26.11 10.24
N LYS A 174 9.68 -26.85 11.30
CA LYS A 174 10.47 -26.89 12.54
C LYS A 174 11.86 -27.48 12.33
N ASP A 175 12.01 -28.33 11.32
CA ASP A 175 13.29 -28.89 10.89
C ASP A 175 14.01 -28.03 9.82
N GLY A 176 13.38 -26.92 9.39
CA GLY A 176 13.90 -25.95 8.43
C GLY A 176 14.49 -24.71 9.10
N ILE A 177 14.11 -23.52 8.62
CA ILE A 177 14.45 -22.23 9.25
C ILE A 177 13.58 -21.98 10.49
N ASN A 178 12.46 -22.71 10.64
CA ASN A 178 11.61 -22.69 11.83
C ASN A 178 11.01 -21.31 12.14
N LEU A 179 10.51 -20.62 11.11
CA LEU A 179 9.81 -19.34 11.25
C LEU A 179 8.32 -19.55 11.51
N SER A 180 7.68 -18.58 12.16
CA SER A 180 6.23 -18.53 12.36
C SER A 180 5.64 -17.26 11.75
N ASP A 181 4.37 -17.34 11.33
CA ASP A 181 3.59 -16.26 10.71
C ASP A 181 4.20 -15.76 9.39
N VAL A 182 4.88 -16.67 8.66
CA VAL A 182 5.32 -16.46 7.27
C VAL A 182 4.09 -16.37 6.37
N GLN A 183 4.15 -15.47 5.39
CA GLN A 183 3.08 -15.27 4.41
C GLN A 183 3.51 -15.83 3.06
N TYR A 184 2.62 -16.57 2.39
CA TYR A 184 2.82 -17.13 1.07
C TYR A 184 1.74 -16.63 0.12
N GLU A 185 2.06 -15.65 -0.71
CA GLU A 185 1.20 -15.13 -1.76
C GLU A 185 1.42 -15.95 -3.03
N VAL A 186 0.34 -16.46 -3.63
CA VAL A 186 0.45 -17.29 -4.83
C VAL A 186 0.57 -16.40 -6.05
N TRP A 187 1.74 -16.46 -6.69
CA TRP A 187 2.12 -15.72 -7.90
C TRP A 187 2.34 -14.21 -7.70
N ASN A 188 2.65 -13.52 -8.81
CA ASN A 188 2.74 -12.07 -8.90
C ASN A 188 2.04 -11.60 -10.18
N GLU A 189 1.07 -10.68 -10.04
CA GLU A 189 0.29 -10.06 -11.12
C GLU A 189 -0.11 -11.04 -12.25
N PRO A 190 -0.88 -12.11 -11.94
CA PRO A 190 -1.24 -13.12 -12.94
C PRO A 190 -2.00 -12.53 -14.13
N ASP A 191 -2.75 -11.45 -13.92
CA ASP A 191 -3.50 -10.74 -14.94
C ASP A 191 -2.61 -10.00 -15.96
N LEU A 192 -1.35 -9.74 -15.63
CA LEU A 192 -0.34 -9.13 -16.48
C LEU A 192 0.75 -10.13 -16.89
N PHE A 193 1.49 -10.68 -15.92
CA PHE A 193 2.64 -11.54 -16.17
C PHE A 193 2.22 -12.95 -16.56
N GLY A 194 2.41 -13.28 -17.84
CA GLY A 194 2.12 -14.60 -18.39
C GLY A 194 0.73 -14.75 -18.99
N ASN A 195 -0.08 -13.68 -19.04
CA ASN A 195 -1.44 -13.72 -19.58
C ASN A 195 -2.29 -14.83 -18.90
N TRP A 196 -2.12 -15.03 -17.58
CA TRP A 196 -3.00 -15.92 -16.85
C TRP A 196 -4.41 -15.33 -16.82
N LYS A 197 -5.39 -16.22 -16.70
CA LYS A 197 -6.80 -15.88 -16.59
C LYS A 197 -7.38 -16.58 -15.36
N TYR A 198 -8.58 -16.20 -14.96
CA TYR A 198 -9.37 -16.93 -13.98
C TYR A 198 -10.25 -18.02 -14.63
N ALA A 199 -9.96 -18.40 -15.87
CA ALA A 199 -10.68 -19.42 -16.64
C ALA A 199 -9.80 -20.00 -17.77
N GLY A 200 -10.23 -21.10 -18.38
CA GLY A 200 -9.54 -21.74 -19.51
C GLY A 200 -8.33 -22.57 -19.09
N ASN A 201 -7.42 -22.84 -20.04
CA ASN A 201 -6.30 -23.77 -19.79
C ASN A 201 -5.19 -23.18 -18.91
N LYS A 202 -4.86 -21.90 -19.09
CA LYS A 202 -3.87 -21.17 -18.27
C LYS A 202 -4.60 -20.41 -17.17
N ASN A 203 -5.00 -21.16 -16.15
CA ASN A 203 -5.91 -20.69 -15.10
C ASN A 203 -5.19 -20.48 -13.77
N TYR A 204 -5.24 -19.25 -13.27
CA TYR A 204 -4.73 -18.87 -11.95
C TYR A 204 -5.43 -19.63 -10.82
N LEU A 205 -6.73 -19.91 -10.96
CA LEU A 205 -7.49 -20.62 -9.94
C LEU A 205 -6.95 -22.05 -9.73
N THR A 206 -6.53 -22.70 -10.81
CA THR A 206 -5.84 -24.01 -10.75
C THR A 206 -4.45 -23.89 -10.15
N LEU A 207 -3.69 -22.83 -10.48
CA LEU A 207 -2.39 -22.55 -9.84
C LEU A 207 -2.53 -22.39 -8.32
N TYR A 208 -3.54 -21.64 -7.88
CA TYR A 208 -3.87 -21.45 -6.48
C TYR A 208 -4.27 -22.76 -5.80
N GLU A 209 -5.15 -23.55 -6.41
CA GLU A 209 -5.57 -24.85 -5.89
C GLU A 209 -4.38 -25.77 -5.59
N PHE A 210 -3.46 -25.90 -6.53
CA PHE A 210 -2.30 -26.77 -6.34
C PHE A 210 -1.26 -26.19 -5.39
N ALA A 211 -1.17 -24.85 -5.26
CA ALA A 211 -0.40 -24.23 -4.18
C ALA A 211 -0.99 -24.57 -2.80
N VAL A 212 -2.32 -24.49 -2.65
CA VAL A 212 -3.03 -24.88 -1.42
C VAL A 212 -2.85 -26.37 -1.11
N LYS A 213 -2.90 -27.25 -2.11
CA LYS A 213 -2.59 -28.69 -1.92
C LYS A 213 -1.17 -28.88 -1.40
N GLY A 214 -0.20 -28.19 -1.97
CA GLY A 214 1.18 -28.19 -1.47
C GLY A 214 1.29 -27.72 -0.02
N ALA A 215 0.59 -26.64 0.32
CA ALA A 215 0.53 -26.11 1.67
C ALA A 215 -0.12 -27.07 2.67
N GLN A 216 -1.16 -27.79 2.27
CA GLN A 216 -1.81 -28.82 3.10
C GLN A 216 -0.93 -30.06 3.30
N ASN A 217 -0.09 -30.39 2.32
CA ASN A 217 0.82 -31.54 2.40
C ASN A 217 2.04 -31.28 3.28
N ALA A 218 2.38 -30.02 3.55
CA ALA A 218 3.54 -29.66 4.37
C ALA A 218 3.42 -30.22 5.80
N GLN A 219 4.47 -30.87 6.27
CA GLN A 219 4.49 -31.57 7.57
C GLN A 219 5.41 -30.86 8.57
N ASN A 220 5.08 -30.95 9.86
CA ASN A 220 5.89 -30.43 10.98
C ASN A 220 6.23 -28.93 10.85
N VAL A 221 5.22 -28.11 10.54
CA VAL A 221 5.36 -26.66 10.29
C VAL A 221 4.75 -25.83 11.42
N ASN A 222 5.29 -24.63 11.64
CA ASN A 222 4.66 -23.59 12.45
C ASN A 222 3.48 -22.97 11.70
N GLU A 223 2.73 -22.10 12.39
CA GLU A 223 1.69 -21.29 11.76
C GLU A 223 2.27 -20.45 10.61
N PHE A 224 1.57 -20.45 9.48
CA PHE A 224 1.83 -19.63 8.29
C PHE A 224 0.50 -19.26 7.65
N LYS A 225 0.50 -18.35 6.67
CA LYS A 225 -0.70 -17.94 5.93
C LYS A 225 -0.48 -18.05 4.42
N ILE A 226 -1.53 -18.34 3.66
CA ILE A 226 -1.51 -18.42 2.19
C ILE A 226 -2.65 -17.59 1.57
N GLY A 227 -2.37 -16.85 0.49
CA GLY A 227 -3.33 -15.90 -0.09
C GLY A 227 -3.04 -15.46 -1.52
N GLY A 228 -3.90 -14.60 -2.06
CA GLY A 228 -3.92 -14.12 -3.45
C GLY A 228 -5.14 -13.21 -3.75
N PRO A 229 -5.43 -12.80 -4.99
CA PRO A 229 -4.83 -13.26 -6.24
C PRO A 229 -3.60 -12.48 -6.72
N ALA A 230 -3.12 -11.49 -5.95
CA ALA A 230 -1.95 -10.67 -6.28
C ALA A 230 -2.06 -9.94 -7.64
N THR A 231 -3.27 -9.51 -8.02
CA THR A 231 -3.50 -8.83 -9.32
C THR A 231 -2.92 -7.41 -9.35
N THR A 232 -2.59 -6.89 -10.54
CA THR A 232 -2.03 -5.52 -10.74
C THR A 232 -2.84 -4.39 -10.08
N GLN A 233 -4.14 -4.61 -9.91
CA GLN A 233 -5.08 -3.73 -9.22
C GLN A 233 -6.29 -4.52 -8.72
N LEU A 234 -7.20 -3.83 -8.02
CA LEU A 234 -8.46 -4.42 -7.60
C LEU A 234 -9.40 -4.58 -8.82
N TYR A 235 -9.71 -5.81 -9.18
CA TYR A 235 -10.67 -6.14 -10.24
C TYR A 235 -11.81 -6.98 -9.71
N LYS A 236 -13.05 -6.50 -9.86
CA LYS A 236 -14.25 -7.19 -9.39
C LYS A 236 -14.38 -8.62 -9.94
N ASN A 237 -14.16 -8.80 -11.23
CA ASN A 237 -14.28 -10.11 -11.87
C ASN A 237 -13.25 -11.12 -11.34
N TRP A 238 -12.01 -10.70 -11.09
CA TRP A 238 -10.99 -11.58 -10.50
C TRP A 238 -11.33 -11.94 -9.06
N ILE A 239 -11.69 -10.95 -8.23
CA ILE A 239 -12.03 -11.19 -6.81
C ILE A 239 -13.24 -12.11 -6.67
N VAL A 240 -14.32 -11.86 -7.43
CA VAL A 240 -15.54 -12.68 -7.36
C VAL A 240 -15.28 -14.09 -7.89
N ALA A 241 -14.59 -14.24 -9.02
CA ALA A 241 -14.25 -15.57 -9.55
C ALA A 241 -13.34 -16.36 -8.59
N PHE A 242 -12.41 -15.67 -7.94
CA PHE A 242 -11.53 -16.29 -6.95
C PHE A 242 -12.30 -16.73 -5.70
N ALA A 243 -13.17 -15.87 -5.17
CA ALA A 243 -14.04 -16.18 -4.04
C ALA A 243 -14.96 -17.37 -4.35
N ASP A 244 -15.62 -17.38 -5.50
CA ASP A 244 -16.44 -18.51 -5.97
C ASP A 244 -15.65 -19.81 -5.97
N TYR A 245 -14.45 -19.79 -6.57
CA TYR A 245 -13.63 -20.99 -6.70
C TYR A 245 -13.12 -21.51 -5.37
N VAL A 246 -12.64 -20.63 -4.49
CA VAL A 246 -12.15 -20.99 -3.15
C VAL A 246 -13.28 -21.57 -2.32
N THR A 247 -14.46 -20.96 -2.31
CA THR A 247 -15.62 -21.45 -1.56
C THR A 247 -16.13 -22.78 -2.11
N GLN A 248 -16.31 -22.91 -3.43
CA GLN A 248 -16.81 -24.15 -4.05
C GLN A 248 -15.89 -25.35 -3.82
N ASN A 249 -14.57 -25.12 -3.88
CA ASN A 249 -13.56 -26.18 -3.73
C ASN A 249 -13.04 -26.32 -2.29
N LYS A 250 -13.57 -25.53 -1.34
CA LYS A 250 -13.17 -25.53 0.08
C LYS A 250 -11.66 -25.34 0.25
N LEU A 251 -11.08 -24.44 -0.54
CA LEU A 251 -9.65 -24.15 -0.48
C LEU A 251 -9.36 -23.25 0.72
N ARG A 252 -8.20 -23.46 1.33
CA ARG A 252 -7.68 -22.55 2.36
C ARG A 252 -7.35 -21.21 1.72
N LEU A 253 -7.82 -20.13 2.33
CA LEU A 253 -7.50 -18.75 1.98
C LEU A 253 -7.40 -17.93 3.27
N ASP A 254 -6.22 -17.42 3.59
CA ASP A 254 -5.98 -16.71 4.85
C ASP A 254 -5.92 -15.18 4.69
N PHE A 255 -5.73 -14.68 3.47
CA PHE A 255 -5.77 -13.25 3.14
C PHE A 255 -6.04 -13.02 1.65
N ILE A 256 -6.57 -11.84 1.33
CA ILE A 256 -6.78 -11.39 -0.06
C ILE A 256 -5.77 -10.30 -0.40
N SER A 257 -5.15 -10.38 -1.57
CA SER A 257 -4.10 -9.45 -1.99
C SER A 257 -4.22 -8.95 -3.43
N TRP A 258 -3.78 -7.70 -3.65
CA TRP A 258 -3.65 -7.05 -4.95
C TRP A 258 -2.63 -5.90 -4.85
N HIS A 259 -2.24 -5.31 -5.98
CA HIS A 259 -1.33 -4.17 -6.05
C HIS A 259 -2.10 -2.85 -6.23
N ARG A 260 -1.47 -1.71 -5.95
CA ARG A 260 -2.10 -0.41 -6.22
C ARG A 260 -1.09 0.68 -6.52
N TYR A 261 -1.06 1.11 -7.78
CA TYR A 261 -0.35 2.32 -8.20
C TYR A 261 -1.36 3.39 -8.61
N THR A 262 -1.35 4.53 -7.92
CA THR A 262 -2.31 5.62 -8.18
C THR A 262 -1.86 6.94 -7.59
N THR A 263 -2.12 8.03 -8.30
CA THR A 263 -1.94 9.41 -7.82
C THR A 263 -3.12 9.90 -6.98
N ASP A 264 -4.22 9.14 -6.86
CA ASP A 264 -5.36 9.45 -5.98
C ASP A 264 -5.32 8.56 -4.72
N PRO A 265 -4.88 9.09 -3.56
CA PRO A 265 -4.87 8.35 -2.30
C PRO A 265 -6.25 7.84 -1.87
N THR A 266 -7.33 8.54 -2.24
CA THR A 266 -8.70 8.15 -1.82
C THR A 266 -9.12 6.82 -2.43
N GLN A 267 -8.42 6.36 -3.49
CA GLN A 267 -8.67 5.05 -4.10
C GLN A 267 -8.46 3.89 -3.11
N PHE A 268 -7.56 4.01 -2.13
CA PHE A 268 -7.35 2.95 -1.13
C PHE A 268 -8.58 2.77 -0.22
N ALA A 269 -9.22 3.86 0.21
CA ALA A 269 -10.46 3.76 0.99
C ALA A 269 -11.62 3.22 0.13
N LYS A 270 -11.71 3.64 -1.14
CA LYS A 270 -12.71 3.13 -2.11
C LYS A 270 -12.55 1.63 -2.34
N ASP A 271 -11.33 1.18 -2.63
CA ASP A 271 -10.99 -0.24 -2.82
C ASP A 271 -11.43 -1.08 -1.61
N ALA A 272 -11.14 -0.62 -0.39
CA ALA A 272 -11.54 -1.30 0.83
C ALA A 272 -13.09 -1.39 0.98
N SER A 273 -13.82 -0.35 0.59
CA SER A 273 -15.28 -0.39 0.58
C SER A 273 -15.82 -1.35 -0.49
N GLU A 274 -15.27 -1.28 -1.70
CA GLU A 274 -15.69 -2.07 -2.85
C GLU A 274 -15.51 -3.57 -2.62
N VAL A 275 -14.32 -4.00 -2.16
CA VAL A 275 -14.06 -5.41 -1.89
C VAL A 275 -14.97 -5.96 -0.79
N THR A 276 -15.31 -5.13 0.22
CA THR A 276 -16.32 -5.49 1.24
C THR A 276 -17.68 -5.75 0.60
N GLY A 277 -18.13 -4.86 -0.29
CA GLY A 277 -19.41 -4.99 -0.97
C GLY A 277 -19.46 -6.20 -1.90
N TRP A 278 -18.37 -6.49 -2.62
CA TRP A 278 -18.32 -7.64 -3.53
C TRP A 278 -18.27 -8.98 -2.79
N LEU A 279 -17.61 -9.02 -1.63
CA LEU A 279 -17.49 -10.22 -0.82
C LEU A 279 -18.61 -10.40 0.20
N PHE A 280 -19.60 -9.51 0.24
CA PHE A 280 -20.70 -9.57 1.20
C PHE A 280 -21.47 -10.92 1.17
N SER A 281 -21.53 -11.58 0.00
CA SER A 281 -22.15 -12.90 -0.16
C SER A 281 -21.26 -14.08 0.24
N TYR A 282 -20.03 -13.81 0.71
CA TYR A 282 -19.03 -14.80 1.13
C TYR A 282 -18.59 -14.51 2.58
N PRO A 283 -19.41 -14.86 3.59
CA PRO A 283 -19.17 -14.45 4.99
C PRO A 283 -17.81 -14.88 5.56
N GLU A 284 -17.28 -16.02 5.11
CA GLU A 284 -15.96 -16.50 5.53
C GLU A 284 -14.81 -15.68 4.92
N LEU A 285 -15.05 -15.02 3.78
CA LEU A 285 -14.01 -14.30 3.03
C LEU A 285 -14.03 -12.79 3.29
N VAL A 286 -15.21 -12.19 3.56
CA VAL A 286 -15.36 -10.73 3.73
C VAL A 286 -14.54 -10.17 4.89
N ALA A 287 -14.34 -10.99 5.93
CA ALA A 287 -13.59 -10.65 7.13
C ALA A 287 -12.09 -10.98 7.04
N LEU A 288 -11.63 -11.58 5.93
CA LEU A 288 -10.22 -11.91 5.79
C LEU A 288 -9.34 -10.64 5.75
N PRO A 289 -8.12 -10.73 6.28
CA PRO A 289 -7.10 -9.71 6.08
C PRO A 289 -6.96 -9.33 4.60
N ARG A 290 -6.88 -8.02 4.34
CA ARG A 290 -6.63 -7.44 3.03
C ARG A 290 -5.22 -6.90 2.99
N ILE A 291 -4.48 -7.22 1.94
CA ILE A 291 -3.08 -6.87 1.78
C ILE A 291 -2.88 -6.16 0.45
N ILE A 292 -2.24 -5.00 0.48
CA ILE A 292 -1.69 -4.40 -0.74
C ILE A 292 -0.23 -4.83 -0.83
N SER A 293 0.09 -5.82 -1.68
CA SER A 293 1.41 -6.45 -1.75
C SER A 293 2.45 -5.64 -2.52
N GLU A 294 2.04 -4.65 -3.31
CA GLU A 294 2.89 -3.61 -3.89
C GLU A 294 2.09 -2.32 -4.05
N TRP A 295 2.71 -1.17 -3.76
CA TRP A 295 2.08 0.12 -4.04
C TRP A 295 3.04 1.30 -4.19
N GLY A 296 2.55 2.29 -4.95
CA GLY A 296 3.17 3.57 -5.22
C GLY A 296 2.18 4.52 -5.91
N PHE A 297 2.67 5.59 -6.53
CA PHE A 297 1.82 6.47 -7.33
C PHE A 297 1.88 6.17 -8.84
N ASP A 298 2.93 5.49 -9.29
CA ASP A 298 3.19 5.09 -10.68
C ASP A 298 3.93 3.75 -10.72
N SER A 299 3.53 2.83 -11.60
CA SER A 299 4.14 1.52 -11.80
C SER A 299 5.30 1.54 -12.79
N ASP A 300 5.62 2.70 -13.37
CA ASP A 300 6.80 2.95 -14.20
C ASP A 300 7.84 3.85 -13.50
N VAL A 301 9.01 3.99 -14.14
CA VAL A 301 10.05 4.93 -13.70
C VAL A 301 9.52 6.35 -13.72
N HIS A 302 9.50 7.00 -12.55
CA HIS A 302 8.97 8.35 -12.41
C HIS A 302 9.86 9.20 -11.48
N PRO A 303 10.36 10.38 -11.93
CA PRO A 303 11.31 11.19 -11.16
C PRO A 303 10.76 11.63 -9.79
N GLY A 304 9.44 11.70 -9.65
CA GLY A 304 8.75 11.97 -8.39
C GLY A 304 9.15 11.04 -7.23
N TYR A 305 9.60 9.80 -7.51
CA TYR A 305 10.04 8.86 -6.49
C TYR A 305 11.30 9.31 -5.73
N ASP A 306 12.12 10.15 -6.36
CA ASP A 306 13.33 10.72 -5.75
C ASP A 306 13.05 11.99 -4.93
N THR A 307 11.79 12.45 -4.88
CA THR A 307 11.42 13.75 -4.32
C THR A 307 10.46 13.63 -3.14
N ASN A 308 10.14 14.77 -2.53
CA ASN A 308 9.13 14.87 -1.48
C ASN A 308 7.72 14.45 -1.96
N LEU A 309 7.45 14.43 -3.27
CA LEU A 309 6.16 13.95 -3.81
C LEU A 309 5.84 12.54 -3.33
N ALA A 310 6.81 11.62 -3.41
CA ALA A 310 6.63 10.24 -2.96
C ALA A 310 6.42 10.12 -1.45
N ALA A 311 7.07 11.00 -0.69
CA ALA A 311 6.94 11.07 0.77
C ALA A 311 5.54 11.53 1.19
N ALA A 312 5.05 12.65 0.65
CA ALA A 312 3.72 13.16 0.93
C ALA A 312 2.62 12.21 0.44
N HIS A 313 2.78 11.64 -0.77
CA HIS A 313 1.88 10.62 -1.29
C HIS A 313 1.75 9.44 -0.33
N SER A 314 2.89 8.95 0.19
CA SER A 314 2.88 7.79 1.07
C SER A 314 2.09 8.03 2.35
N VAL A 315 2.28 9.18 3.00
CA VAL A 315 1.54 9.53 4.22
C VAL A 315 0.05 9.75 3.91
N ALA A 316 -0.28 10.39 2.78
CA ALA A 316 -1.67 10.61 2.37
C ALA A 316 -2.39 9.28 2.06
N VAL A 317 -1.72 8.31 1.44
CA VAL A 317 -2.24 6.95 1.23
C VAL A 317 -2.50 6.25 2.56
N ILE A 318 -1.53 6.29 3.49
CA ILE A 318 -1.67 5.64 4.79
C ILE A 318 -2.83 6.23 5.58
N ARG A 319 -3.04 7.56 5.50
CA ARG A 319 -4.21 8.22 6.08
C ARG A 319 -5.54 7.64 5.56
N GLN A 320 -5.64 7.33 4.27
CA GLN A 320 -6.84 6.74 3.67
C GLN A 320 -6.97 5.23 3.96
N ALA A 321 -5.85 4.54 4.14
CA ALA A 321 -5.80 3.09 4.27
C ALA A 321 -5.85 2.58 5.74
N ILE A 322 -5.76 3.47 6.74
CA ILE A 322 -5.52 3.11 8.15
C ILE A 322 -6.51 2.07 8.73
N ASN A 323 -7.75 2.01 8.24
CA ASN A 323 -8.80 1.10 8.72
C ASN A 323 -9.20 0.01 7.71
N GLY A 324 -8.54 -0.08 6.56
CA GLY A 324 -8.97 -0.94 5.45
C GLY A 324 -8.11 -2.19 5.23
N TYR A 325 -6.91 -2.22 5.80
CA TYR A 325 -5.85 -3.14 5.38
C TYR A 325 -5.05 -3.68 6.56
N ALA A 326 -4.69 -4.96 6.48
CA ALA A 326 -3.80 -5.59 7.45
C ALA A 326 -2.33 -5.24 7.19
N ALA A 327 -1.95 -5.01 5.94
CA ALA A 327 -0.61 -4.61 5.53
C ALA A 327 -0.60 -3.89 4.17
N LEU A 328 0.30 -2.93 4.03
CA LEU A 328 0.61 -2.17 2.82
C LEU A 328 2.11 -2.29 2.56
N PHE A 329 2.50 -2.91 1.46
CA PHE A 329 3.88 -3.19 1.12
C PHE A 329 4.43 -2.13 0.18
N ALA A 330 5.12 -1.13 0.73
CA ALA A 330 5.69 -0.08 -0.11
C ALA A 330 6.78 -0.67 -1.00
N PHE A 331 6.55 -0.61 -2.31
CA PHE A 331 7.49 -1.03 -3.34
C PHE A 331 8.34 0.20 -3.69
N GLU A 332 9.67 0.20 -3.69
CA GLU A 332 10.63 -0.89 -3.33
C GLU A 332 11.44 -0.54 -2.06
N VAL A 333 12.10 -1.53 -1.46
CA VAL A 333 13.08 -1.32 -0.38
C VAL A 333 14.31 -0.55 -0.89
N VAL A 334 14.90 -1.00 -1.99
CA VAL A 334 16.09 -0.39 -2.62
C VAL A 334 15.93 -0.38 -4.14
N ASP A 335 16.38 0.70 -4.77
CA ASP A 335 16.33 0.79 -6.23
C ASP A 335 17.11 -0.33 -6.91
N GLY A 336 16.58 -0.81 -8.03
CA GLY A 336 17.36 -1.49 -9.06
C GLY A 336 18.44 -0.59 -9.70
N PRO A 337 19.38 -1.20 -10.45
CA PRO A 337 20.47 -0.48 -11.11
C PRO A 337 19.95 0.41 -12.27
N ASP A 338 20.35 1.68 -12.31
CA ASP A 338 20.09 2.57 -13.46
C ASP A 338 20.97 2.16 -14.65
N PRO A 339 20.41 2.02 -15.87
CA PRO A 339 21.20 1.74 -17.07
C PRO A 339 22.29 2.78 -17.38
N ALA A 340 22.12 4.02 -16.91
CA ALA A 340 23.11 5.11 -17.04
C ALA A 340 23.88 5.39 -15.73
N ASN A 341 23.78 4.51 -14.74
CA ASN A 341 24.45 4.60 -13.43
C ASN A 341 24.20 5.93 -12.68
N ARG A 342 23.03 6.54 -12.88
CA ARG A 342 22.58 7.70 -12.10
C ARG A 342 22.10 7.23 -10.73
N LYS A 343 22.43 8.02 -9.71
CA LYS A 343 22.03 7.75 -8.32
C LYS A 343 20.53 7.92 -8.08
N PHE A 344 19.96 8.98 -8.64
CA PHE A 344 18.54 9.30 -8.59
C PHE A 344 18.02 9.25 -10.02
N TRP A 345 17.17 8.28 -10.32
CA TRP A 345 16.70 8.01 -11.68
C TRP A 345 15.19 7.71 -11.76
N GLY A 346 14.46 7.96 -10.68
CA GLY A 346 13.00 7.82 -10.63
C GLY A 346 12.51 6.43 -10.26
N ARG A 347 13.35 5.58 -9.65
CA ARG A 347 12.92 4.27 -9.13
C ARG A 347 12.29 4.36 -7.75
N TRP A 348 11.48 3.34 -7.46
CA TRP A 348 10.60 3.28 -6.30
C TRP A 348 11.28 3.22 -4.93
N GLY A 349 12.55 2.83 -4.89
CA GLY A 349 13.29 2.47 -3.69
C GLY A 349 13.22 3.52 -2.58
N LEU A 350 13.08 3.07 -1.35
CA LEU A 350 13.32 3.92 -0.17
C LEU A 350 14.79 4.35 -0.08
N LEU A 351 15.68 3.53 -0.62
CA LEU A 351 17.12 3.73 -0.69
C LEU A 351 17.59 3.68 -2.14
N THR A 352 18.59 4.50 -2.47
CA THR A 352 19.28 4.42 -3.76
C THR A 352 20.11 3.13 -3.88
N HIS A 353 20.31 2.67 -5.11
CA HIS A 353 21.03 1.41 -5.39
C HIS A 353 22.49 1.46 -4.87
N PRO A 354 23.03 0.38 -4.24
CA PRO A 354 24.35 0.37 -3.63
C PRO A 354 25.52 0.73 -4.56
N SER A 355 25.45 0.46 -5.87
CA SER A 355 26.52 0.83 -6.82
C SER A 355 26.69 2.34 -6.95
N SER A 356 25.66 3.12 -6.64
CA SER A 356 25.64 4.59 -6.66
C SER A 356 25.77 5.22 -5.27
N GLY A 357 26.01 4.37 -4.26
CA GLY A 357 25.98 4.72 -2.84
C GLY A 357 24.57 4.62 -2.25
N ILE A 358 24.46 4.10 -1.02
CA ILE A 358 23.19 3.94 -0.31
C ILE A 358 22.79 5.28 0.31
N THR A 359 21.65 5.82 -0.09
CA THR A 359 21.14 7.11 0.42
C THR A 359 19.64 7.02 0.62
N PRO A 360 19.13 7.37 1.83
CA PRO A 360 17.70 7.53 2.08
C PRO A 360 17.07 8.58 1.18
N LYS A 361 16.01 8.19 0.47
CA LYS A 361 15.14 9.10 -0.26
C LYS A 361 14.15 9.78 0.69
N PRO A 362 13.48 10.89 0.28
CA PRO A 362 12.47 11.52 1.12
C PRO A 362 11.37 10.55 1.61
N ARG A 363 10.98 9.57 0.78
CA ARG A 363 10.00 8.53 1.16
C ARG A 363 10.45 7.71 2.37
N PHE A 364 11.74 7.38 2.50
CA PHE A 364 12.29 6.71 3.69
C PHE A 364 12.07 7.55 4.96
N GLN A 365 12.30 8.86 4.88
CA GLN A 365 12.13 9.77 6.02
C GLN A 365 10.65 9.89 6.41
N ALA A 366 9.72 9.83 5.46
CA ALA A 366 8.28 9.80 5.77
C ALA A 366 7.91 8.55 6.57
N PHE A 367 8.40 7.36 6.18
CA PHE A 367 8.21 6.13 6.97
C PHE A 367 8.87 6.20 8.35
N LYS A 368 9.98 6.94 8.49
CA LYS A 368 10.59 7.22 9.79
C LYS A 368 9.70 8.10 10.68
N LEU A 369 9.07 9.14 10.12
CA LEU A 369 8.10 9.97 10.86
C LEU A 369 6.84 9.20 11.24
N LEU A 370 6.35 8.32 10.37
CA LEU A 370 5.19 7.46 10.63
C LEU A 370 5.39 6.52 11.83
N GLN A 371 6.62 6.06 12.09
CA GLN A 371 6.91 5.23 13.27
C GLN A 371 6.67 5.96 14.60
N ALA A 372 6.68 7.30 14.61
CA ALA A 372 6.38 8.03 15.83
C ALA A 372 4.90 7.89 16.24
N LEU A 373 3.99 7.58 15.31
CA LEU A 373 2.57 7.39 15.60
C LEU A 373 2.37 6.08 16.38
N THR A 374 2.36 6.17 17.71
CA THR A 374 2.11 5.09 18.65
C THR A 374 0.93 5.40 19.55
N GLY A 375 0.43 4.40 20.29
CA GLY A 375 -0.64 4.56 21.27
C GLY A 375 -2.05 4.50 20.66
N GLN A 376 -2.98 5.25 21.23
CA GLN A 376 -4.38 5.31 20.77
C GLN A 376 -4.52 6.32 19.64
N ARG A 377 -5.24 5.97 18.56
CA ARG A 377 -5.58 6.96 17.52
C ARG A 377 -6.49 8.02 18.13
N LEU A 378 -6.32 9.26 17.70
CA LEU A 378 -7.20 10.37 18.05
C LEU A 378 -8.09 10.73 16.87
N HIS A 379 -9.28 11.23 17.18
CA HIS A 379 -10.11 11.87 16.18
C HIS A 379 -9.49 13.17 15.68
N LEU A 380 -9.41 13.32 14.36
CA LEU A 380 -8.88 14.49 13.67
C LEU A 380 -9.86 14.91 12.59
N GLU A 381 -10.21 16.19 12.57
CA GLU A 381 -11.10 16.79 11.58
C GLU A 381 -10.44 18.00 10.90
N GLY A 382 -11.13 18.56 9.90
CA GLY A 382 -10.71 19.79 9.23
C GLY A 382 -9.61 19.59 8.19
N GLU A 383 -9.48 18.36 7.66
CA GLU A 383 -8.63 18.07 6.50
C GLU A 383 -9.07 18.89 5.29
N GLY A 384 -8.10 19.29 4.48
CA GLY A 384 -8.31 20.04 3.24
C GLY A 384 -8.18 19.16 2.01
N THR A 385 -8.13 19.79 0.84
CA THR A 385 -7.92 19.11 -0.44
C THR A 385 -6.54 18.47 -0.54
N TRP A 386 -5.50 19.15 -0.05
CA TRP A 386 -4.12 18.68 -0.14
C TRP A 386 -3.54 18.28 1.21
N VAL A 387 -3.87 19.03 2.27
CA VAL A 387 -3.39 18.74 3.62
C VAL A 387 -4.33 17.79 4.34
N THR A 388 -3.83 16.60 4.64
CA THR A 388 -4.51 15.54 5.41
C THR A 388 -3.62 15.11 6.58
N GLY A 389 -4.17 14.39 7.57
CA GLY A 389 -3.37 14.03 8.73
C GLY A 389 -3.92 12.95 9.64
N LEU A 390 -3.02 12.38 10.43
CA LEU A 390 -3.28 11.37 11.45
C LEU A 390 -2.89 11.93 12.82
N ALA A 391 -3.66 11.61 13.86
CA ALA A 391 -3.31 11.95 15.23
C ALA A 391 -3.34 10.71 16.13
N ALA A 392 -2.45 10.68 17.12
CA ALA A 392 -2.38 9.61 18.11
C ALA A 392 -1.90 10.14 19.46
N LYS A 393 -2.23 9.42 20.53
CA LYS A 393 -1.82 9.72 21.92
C LYS A 393 -1.18 8.50 22.56
N ASP A 394 0.02 8.70 23.09
CA ASP A 394 0.77 7.69 23.84
C ASP A 394 1.24 8.29 25.17
N GLY A 395 0.56 7.90 26.25
CA GLY A 395 0.74 8.52 27.57
C GLY A 395 0.50 10.03 27.52
N GLN A 396 1.57 10.78 27.81
CA GLN A 396 1.56 12.25 27.84
C GLN A 396 1.88 12.89 26.48
N ILE A 397 2.17 12.11 25.44
CA ILE A 397 2.59 12.63 24.14
C ILE A 397 1.43 12.53 23.16
N ILE A 398 1.00 13.67 22.62
CA ILE A 398 0.06 13.74 21.49
C ILE A 398 0.87 14.00 20.24
N ARG A 399 0.63 13.21 19.19
CA ARG A 399 1.32 13.32 17.91
C ARG A 399 0.34 13.60 16.79
N VAL A 400 0.70 14.51 15.90
CA VAL A 400 -0.06 14.84 14.69
C VAL A 400 0.90 14.77 13.52
N LEU A 401 0.64 13.85 12.59
CA LEU A 401 1.39 13.74 11.35
C LEU A 401 0.53 14.32 10.22
N LEU A 402 1.03 15.38 9.58
CA LEU A 402 0.39 16.06 8.46
C LEU A 402 1.14 15.76 7.16
N SER A 403 0.40 15.56 6.08
CA SER A 403 0.92 15.52 4.71
C SER A 403 0.22 16.55 3.86
N ASN A 404 0.99 17.41 3.18
CA ASN A 404 0.48 18.25 2.09
C ASN A 404 0.75 17.54 0.76
N TYR A 405 -0.12 16.63 0.35
CA TYR A 405 0.04 15.94 -0.92
C TYR A 405 -0.60 16.73 -2.05
N ASP A 406 0.23 17.21 -2.97
CA ASP A 406 -0.18 17.89 -4.19
C ASP A 406 0.63 17.37 -5.37
N TYR A 407 0.01 16.52 -6.19
CA TYR A 407 0.64 15.95 -7.37
C TYR A 407 1.17 17.03 -8.34
N ALA A 408 0.53 18.20 -8.40
CA ALA A 408 0.97 19.30 -9.24
C ALA A 408 2.11 20.13 -8.62
N GLY A 409 2.37 19.98 -7.32
CA GLY A 409 3.47 20.61 -6.60
C GLY A 409 3.38 22.13 -6.45
N ARG A 410 2.17 22.71 -6.43
CA ARG A 410 1.95 24.16 -6.45
C ARG A 410 1.42 24.72 -5.13
N ASN A 411 0.81 23.89 -4.29
CA ASN A 411 0.04 24.37 -3.15
C ASN A 411 0.87 24.40 -1.87
N THR A 412 1.03 25.61 -1.31
CA THR A 412 1.57 25.84 0.04
C THR A 412 0.48 26.41 0.91
N GLU A 413 0.31 25.86 2.10
CA GLU A 413 -0.73 26.26 3.05
C GLU A 413 -0.11 26.66 4.39
N MET A 414 -0.65 27.73 4.99
CA MET A 414 -0.49 27.96 6.42
C MET A 414 -1.67 27.28 7.11
N VAL A 415 -1.41 26.14 7.73
CA VAL A 415 -2.43 25.24 8.27
C VAL A 415 -2.61 25.54 9.75
N PRO A 416 -3.79 26.03 10.18
CA PRO A 416 -4.15 26.05 11.59
C PRO A 416 -4.28 24.62 12.10
N VAL A 417 -3.67 24.32 13.24
CA VAL A 417 -3.82 23.06 13.97
C VAL A 417 -4.24 23.41 15.38
N THR A 418 -5.40 22.94 15.80
CA THR A 418 -5.98 23.27 17.10
C THR A 418 -6.13 22.03 17.94
N PHE A 419 -5.42 21.96 19.06
CA PHE A 419 -5.61 20.93 20.07
C PHE A 419 -6.69 21.39 21.05
N THR A 420 -7.72 20.58 21.24
CA THR A 420 -8.88 20.92 22.09
C THR A 420 -8.95 20.02 23.34
N HIS A 421 -9.71 20.45 24.34
CA HIS A 421 -9.89 19.73 25.62
C HIS A 421 -8.60 19.52 26.42
N LEU A 422 -7.66 20.44 26.29
CA LEU A 422 -6.44 20.49 27.09
C LEU A 422 -6.72 21.09 28.48
N GLN A 423 -5.82 20.84 29.42
CA GLN A 423 -5.83 21.53 30.72
C GLN A 423 -4.88 22.75 30.68
N PRO A 424 -5.15 23.82 31.44
CA PRO A 424 -4.20 24.92 31.58
C PRO A 424 -2.84 24.42 32.08
N GLY A 425 -1.76 24.93 31.50
CA GLY A 425 -0.40 24.47 31.81
C GLY A 425 0.64 24.87 30.77
N ASN A 426 1.88 24.46 30.98
CA ASN A 426 2.98 24.67 30.04
C ASN A 426 3.18 23.41 29.20
N TYR A 427 3.02 23.53 27.89
CA TYR A 427 3.20 22.43 26.95
C TYR A 427 4.52 22.60 26.21
N GLU A 428 5.21 21.49 25.93
CA GLU A 428 6.33 21.48 24.98
C GLU A 428 5.80 21.02 23.62
N LEU A 429 5.99 21.85 22.59
CA LEU A 429 5.62 21.52 21.22
C LEU A 429 6.86 21.34 20.36
N LYS A 430 7.09 20.11 19.92
CA LYS A 430 8.13 19.75 18.96
C LYS A 430 7.58 19.70 17.55
N ARG A 431 8.37 20.16 16.58
CA ARG A 431 8.05 20.13 15.15
C ARG A 431 9.19 19.51 14.37
N THR A 432 8.87 18.47 13.62
CA THR A 432 9.82 17.81 12.73
C THR A 432 9.25 17.82 11.32
N PHE A 433 9.87 18.58 10.42
CA PHE A 433 9.51 18.56 9.00
C PHE A 433 10.37 17.53 8.27
N LEU A 434 9.84 17.00 7.16
CA LEU A 434 10.52 16.00 6.34
C LEU A 434 11.95 16.43 5.99
N GLY A 435 12.93 15.62 6.43
CA GLY A 435 14.35 15.85 6.16
C GLY A 435 14.97 17.03 6.89
N LYS A 436 14.32 17.56 7.94
CA LYS A 436 14.82 18.67 8.77
C LYS A 436 14.96 18.24 10.23
N ASP A 437 15.79 18.99 10.96
CA ASP A 437 15.94 18.83 12.40
C ASP A 437 14.67 19.23 13.15
N THR A 438 14.47 18.63 14.32
CA THR A 438 13.36 18.96 15.21
C THR A 438 13.59 20.30 15.88
N THR A 439 12.57 21.16 15.87
CA THR A 439 12.52 22.37 16.71
C THR A 439 11.57 22.16 17.88
N SER A 440 11.80 22.85 19.00
CA SER A 440 10.94 22.77 20.19
C SER A 440 10.65 24.17 20.73
N GLU A 441 9.45 24.37 21.26
CA GLU A 441 9.07 25.57 22.00
C GLU A 441 8.15 25.23 23.18
N THR A 442 8.21 26.04 24.24
CA THR A 442 7.28 25.94 25.37
C THR A 442 6.14 26.93 25.18
N ILE A 443 4.89 26.47 25.30
CA ILE A 443 3.69 27.29 25.17
C ILE A 443 2.89 27.25 26.47
N ALA A 444 2.67 28.41 27.08
CA ALA A 444 1.77 28.56 28.21
C ALA A 444 0.31 28.63 27.72
N LEU A 445 -0.54 27.75 28.23
CA LEU A 445 -1.96 27.68 27.91
C LEU A 445 -2.78 28.03 29.15
N SER A 446 -3.67 29.02 29.03
CA SER A 446 -4.61 29.43 30.09
C SER A 446 -6.02 28.85 29.92
N GLY A 447 -6.39 28.44 28.70
CA GLY A 447 -7.68 27.85 28.38
C GLY A 447 -7.60 26.34 28.14
N ASP A 448 -8.56 25.81 27.39
CA ASP A 448 -8.66 24.40 27.03
C ASP A 448 -8.23 24.10 25.57
N THR A 449 -7.84 25.15 24.85
CA THR A 449 -7.61 25.08 23.40
C THR A 449 -6.27 25.72 23.05
N LEU A 450 -5.39 24.95 22.40
CA LEU A 450 -4.08 25.40 21.93
C LEU A 450 -4.07 25.48 20.39
N PRO A 451 -4.22 26.68 19.81
CA PRO A 451 -4.06 26.90 18.38
C PRO A 451 -2.58 27.05 18.03
N VAL A 452 -2.12 26.35 16.99
CA VAL A 452 -0.80 26.51 16.39
C VAL A 452 -0.92 26.62 14.88
N SER A 453 0.08 27.19 14.21
CA SER A 453 0.11 27.27 12.75
C SER A 453 1.32 26.52 12.20
N VAL A 454 1.10 25.76 11.14
CA VAL A 454 2.13 24.97 10.45
C VAL A 454 2.18 25.38 8.99
N ILE A 455 3.33 25.88 8.53
CA ILE A 455 3.52 26.18 7.11
C ILE A 455 3.86 24.88 6.38
N MET A 456 2.91 24.38 5.61
CA MET A 456 3.04 23.17 4.81
C MET A 456 3.32 23.54 3.35
N SER A 457 4.59 23.56 2.96
CA SER A 457 4.97 23.63 1.54
C SER A 457 4.44 22.43 0.76
N ALA A 458 4.30 22.59 -0.56
CA ALA A 458 3.85 21.50 -1.43
C ALA A 458 4.68 20.22 -1.22
N ASN A 459 3.99 19.09 -1.06
CA ASN A 459 4.58 17.77 -0.84
C ASN A 459 5.41 17.63 0.43
N ASN A 460 5.28 18.52 1.41
CA ASN A 460 5.96 18.36 2.70
C ASN A 460 5.15 17.47 3.66
N VAL A 461 5.86 16.84 4.60
CA VAL A 461 5.31 16.06 5.72
C VAL A 461 5.81 16.69 7.01
N ALA A 462 4.94 16.85 8.00
CA ALA A 462 5.29 17.41 9.30
C ALA A 462 4.74 16.55 10.43
N LEU A 463 5.59 16.25 11.41
CA LEU A 463 5.22 15.65 12.68
C LEU A 463 5.23 16.74 13.76
N LEU A 464 4.09 16.91 14.44
CA LEU A 464 3.98 17.69 15.66
C LEU A 464 3.94 16.71 16.84
N GLU A 465 4.70 16.99 17.90
CA GLU A 465 4.60 16.27 19.16
C GLU A 465 4.34 17.28 20.28
N LEU A 466 3.17 17.17 20.90
CA LEU A 466 2.75 17.99 22.02
C LEU A 466 2.90 17.16 23.31
N LEU A 467 3.84 17.56 24.16
CA LEU A 467 4.02 16.99 25.49
C LEU A 467 3.05 17.65 26.46
N VAL A 468 2.10 16.85 26.97
CA VAL A 468 1.14 17.27 27.98
C VAL A 468 1.85 17.30 29.34
N PRO A 469 1.84 18.42 30.08
CA PRO A 469 2.49 18.48 31.39
C PRO A 469 1.86 17.49 32.36
N GLU A 470 2.69 16.91 33.24
CA GLU A 470 2.17 16.11 34.35
C GLU A 470 1.23 16.95 35.19
N THR A 471 0.01 16.45 35.42
CA THR A 471 -0.87 17.01 36.43
C THR A 471 -0.19 16.80 37.78
N VAL A 472 0.50 17.82 38.29
CA VAL A 472 0.90 17.86 39.69
C VAL A 472 -0.39 17.79 40.49
N ASN A 473 -0.68 16.65 41.10
CA ASN A 473 -1.81 16.53 42.01
C ASN A 473 -1.50 17.44 43.21
N PRO A 474 -2.22 18.58 43.39
CA PRO A 474 -1.91 19.51 44.47
C PRO A 474 -2.17 18.90 45.86
N PHE A 475 -2.77 17.71 45.93
CA PHE A 475 -3.06 16.97 47.16
C PHE A 475 -2.08 15.82 47.46
N LEU A 476 -1.08 15.59 46.59
CA LEU A 476 0.01 14.63 46.83
C LEU A 476 1.37 15.35 46.83
N GLY A 477 1.49 16.40 47.64
CA GLY A 477 2.79 16.89 48.09
C GLY A 477 3.16 16.20 49.39
N ASN A 478 4.24 15.40 49.36
CA ASN A 478 5.10 15.09 50.50
C ASN A 478 6.53 14.94 50.01
#